data_AF-A0A2P1PQQ6-F1
#
_entry.id   AF-A0A2P1PQQ6-F1
#
_cell.length_a   1.000
_cell.length_b   1.000
_cell.length_c   1.000
_cell.angle_alpha   90.00
_cell.angle_beta   90.00
_cell.angle_gamma   90.00
#
_symmetry.space_group_name_H-M   'P 1'
#
loop_
_entity.id
_entity.type
_entity.pdbx_description
1 polymer ?
#
loop_
_entity_poly.entity_id
_entity_poly.type
_entity_poly.pdbx_seq_one_letter_code
_entity_poly.pdbx_strand_id
1 'polypeptide(L)'
;MRPNQFRLCLALLIATSAAHAGDSRMTFFVTSEGIDGSARLGGLRGADAHCQRLAEAAGVGRREWHAYLSTAAQGASPGISARDRIGTGPWHNVNGELVARDVDDLHSGRNRLDRRIALTEKGEPVPAKAHDILTGSDESGRLAYAYGEPATCSNWTSNGDGTAMMGHHDRFLSRGARFPYWSRSWVASHPSRGCDAARISQTGSAGLFYCFATDGGGKGVSPPHPPLNSDAEPVSELAFEPHFKRGLNIAHWLSHNYLPEAPYGATWFDEEDVTWIAAQGFDHLRLRIAGDRLIDQNGDIDEANIVPIDKALRWARRHHLGIVLTMLSLPGFRHAVIGEPEPTDKSSPFTDIETLYDAEYVWWHLARRYADEGKHLRFEVLHRPGATDKLSMRNFNETMLKTIRASNPDRVVYLTSRDMQLATLAEVMESDVIASDWNVALAFEDHKSSPFEAYYPQYIEAVKRAAWGRELYLAEYGVCEGSDDAYATSYLRKMRDITTQQNWSWALYDYQSGCAVRDDKGNPTRVLSGLELSRATP
;
A
#
# COMPACT_ATOMS: atom_id res chain seq x y z
N MET A 1 74.63 -5.71 51.53
CA MET A 1 75.02 -5.62 50.10
C MET A 1 73.97 -6.38 49.27
N ARG A 2 73.62 -5.83 48.09
CA ARG A 2 72.59 -6.17 47.07
C ARG A 2 72.33 -7.69 46.77
N PRO A 3 71.34 -8.07 45.93
CA PRO A 3 69.92 -7.65 45.79
C PRO A 3 68.91 -8.80 45.40
N ASN A 4 67.62 -8.45 45.48
CA ASN A 4 66.42 -8.80 44.67
C ASN A 4 66.14 -10.19 44.02
N GLN A 5 65.03 -10.74 44.53
CA GLN A 5 63.90 -11.48 43.94
C GLN A 5 63.84 -11.78 42.43
N PHE A 6 63.54 -13.05 42.13
CA PHE A 6 62.63 -13.53 41.08
C PHE A 6 62.28 -15.00 41.36
N ARG A 7 61.00 -15.37 41.51
CA ARG A 7 60.51 -16.73 41.18
C ARG A 7 59.08 -16.71 40.61
N LEU A 8 59.04 -17.15 39.36
CA LEU A 8 57.92 -17.50 38.48
C LEU A 8 56.81 -18.33 39.15
N CYS A 9 55.55 -17.97 38.88
CA CYS A 9 54.42 -18.91 38.89
C CYS A 9 53.97 -19.17 37.45
N LEU A 10 53.94 -20.44 37.07
CA LEU A 10 53.50 -20.97 35.78
C LEU A 10 51.98 -21.10 35.80
N ALA A 11 51.26 -20.33 34.97
CA ALA A 11 49.82 -20.48 34.75
C ALA A 11 49.59 -21.19 33.41
N LEU A 12 48.92 -22.34 33.47
CA LEU A 12 48.52 -23.16 32.33
C LEU A 12 47.33 -22.50 31.62
N LEU A 13 47.55 -21.91 30.44
CA LEU A 13 46.48 -21.39 29.57
C LEU A 13 45.84 -22.56 28.81
N ILE A 14 44.61 -22.91 29.18
CA ILE A 14 43.75 -23.79 28.38
C ILE A 14 43.26 -22.97 27.18
N ALA A 15 43.77 -23.28 26.00
CA ALA A 15 43.24 -22.78 24.74
C ALA A 15 41.91 -23.49 24.43
N THR A 16 40.79 -22.82 24.69
CA THR A 16 39.50 -23.21 24.13
C THR A 16 39.35 -22.59 22.74
N SER A 17 39.88 -23.25 21.73
CA SER A 17 39.53 -23.02 20.33
C SER A 17 38.25 -23.81 20.00
N ALA A 18 37.10 -23.15 20.15
CA ALA A 18 35.85 -23.55 19.54
C ALA A 18 34.96 -22.32 19.31
N ALA A 19 35.38 -21.44 18.41
CA ALA A 19 34.43 -20.51 17.79
C ALA A 19 33.49 -21.36 16.93
N HIS A 20 32.23 -21.49 17.38
CA HIS A 20 31.15 -22.03 16.57
C HIS A 20 31.03 -21.18 15.30
N ALA A 21 31.41 -21.73 14.16
CA ALA A 21 30.89 -21.29 12.87
C ALA A 21 29.40 -21.69 12.84
N GLY A 22 28.56 -20.86 13.47
CA GLY A 22 27.13 -20.89 13.21
C GLY A 22 26.94 -20.52 11.75
N ASP A 23 26.39 -21.45 10.96
CA ASP A 23 26.01 -21.22 9.57
C ASP A 23 25.02 -20.05 9.54
N SER A 24 25.52 -18.85 9.26
CA SER A 24 24.70 -17.66 9.22
C SER A 24 23.65 -17.84 8.12
N ARG A 25 22.38 -17.60 8.48
CA ARG A 25 21.25 -17.64 7.54
C ARG A 25 21.25 -16.44 6.58
N MET A 26 22.25 -15.57 6.66
CA MET A 26 22.38 -14.42 5.77
C MET A 26 22.44 -14.88 4.31
N THR A 27 21.50 -14.36 3.54
CA THR A 27 21.31 -14.63 2.11
C THR A 27 21.09 -13.34 1.33
N PHE A 28 21.13 -12.18 2.01
CA PHE A 28 21.07 -10.85 1.44
C PHE A 28 21.90 -9.86 2.27
N PHE A 29 22.55 -8.91 1.60
CA PHE A 29 23.10 -7.71 2.22
C PHE A 29 23.26 -6.58 1.19
N VAL A 30 23.40 -5.34 1.68
CA VAL A 30 23.89 -4.19 0.90
C VAL A 30 25.41 -4.13 1.03
N THR A 31 26.17 -3.92 -0.04
CA THR A 31 27.64 -3.80 0.08
C THR A 31 28.04 -2.69 1.07
N SER A 32 28.92 -2.96 2.04
CA SER A 32 29.44 -1.91 2.93
C SER A 32 30.34 -0.88 2.22
N GLU A 33 30.91 -1.25 1.09
CA GLU A 33 31.77 -0.41 0.25
C GLU A 33 31.47 -0.67 -1.23
N GLY A 34 31.47 0.39 -2.04
CA GLY A 34 31.37 0.31 -3.49
C GLY A 34 32.74 0.08 -4.15
N ILE A 35 32.75 -0.23 -5.45
CA ILE A 35 33.99 -0.35 -6.23
C ILE A 35 34.42 1.04 -6.69
N ASP A 36 35.45 1.59 -6.04
CA ASP A 36 35.97 2.95 -6.25
C ASP A 36 34.91 4.07 -6.11
N GLY A 37 33.74 3.77 -5.53
CA GLY A 37 32.60 4.68 -5.42
C GLY A 37 31.90 4.99 -6.74
N SER A 38 32.18 4.24 -7.81
CA SER A 38 31.68 4.48 -9.18
C SER A 38 30.67 3.42 -9.63
N ALA A 39 30.13 3.56 -10.84
CA ALA A 39 29.35 2.51 -11.50
C ALA A 39 30.20 1.60 -12.43
N ARG A 40 31.53 1.78 -12.45
CA ARG A 40 32.47 0.88 -13.14
C ARG A 40 32.76 -0.32 -12.25
N LEU A 41 31.85 -1.28 -12.25
CA LEU A 41 31.93 -2.46 -11.39
C LEU A 41 32.74 -3.60 -12.03
N GLY A 42 33.22 -3.44 -13.26
CA GLY A 42 33.91 -4.49 -14.03
C GLY A 42 32.94 -5.45 -14.73
N GLY A 43 31.73 -4.97 -15.05
CA GLY A 43 30.63 -5.82 -15.49
C GLY A 43 30.04 -6.66 -14.36
N LEU A 44 29.08 -7.53 -14.70
CA LEU A 44 28.44 -8.41 -13.72
C LEU A 44 29.43 -9.27 -12.94
N ARG A 45 30.42 -9.85 -13.64
CA ARG A 45 31.46 -10.67 -13.00
C ARG A 45 32.26 -9.92 -11.94
N GLY A 46 32.57 -8.64 -12.17
CA GLY A 46 33.29 -7.83 -11.19
C GLY A 46 32.42 -7.50 -9.98
N ALA A 47 31.15 -7.18 -10.21
CA ALA A 47 30.18 -6.95 -9.13
C ALA A 47 29.92 -8.22 -8.29
N ASP A 48 29.72 -9.36 -8.93
CA ASP A 48 29.51 -10.66 -8.26
C ASP A 48 30.75 -11.06 -7.45
N ALA A 49 31.96 -10.89 -8.00
CA ALA A 49 33.21 -11.15 -7.28
C ALA A 49 33.37 -10.25 -6.04
N HIS A 50 32.88 -9.01 -6.10
CA HIS A 50 32.87 -8.12 -4.95
C HIS A 50 31.86 -8.55 -3.89
N CYS A 51 30.65 -8.97 -4.28
CA CYS A 51 29.70 -9.60 -3.36
C CYS A 51 30.31 -10.83 -2.67
N GLN A 52 30.94 -11.71 -3.45
CA GLN A 52 31.58 -12.92 -2.94
C GLN A 52 32.68 -12.59 -1.91
N ARG A 53 33.56 -11.63 -2.23
CA ARG A 53 34.64 -11.18 -1.32
C ARG A 53 34.10 -10.63 0.00
N LEU A 54 33.05 -9.80 -0.05
CA LEU A 54 32.43 -9.23 1.15
C LEU A 54 31.74 -10.33 1.99
N ALA A 55 31.04 -11.26 1.34
CA ALA A 55 30.45 -12.41 1.99
C ALA A 55 31.50 -13.33 2.66
N GLU A 56 32.64 -13.56 2.01
CA GLU A 56 33.78 -14.29 2.58
C GLU A 56 34.31 -13.61 3.84
N ALA A 57 34.50 -12.28 3.80
CA ALA A 57 34.94 -11.50 4.95
C ALA A 57 33.93 -11.55 6.12
N ALA A 58 32.64 -11.67 5.82
CA ALA A 58 31.56 -11.83 6.80
C ALA A 58 31.34 -13.29 7.26
N GLY A 59 32.13 -14.26 6.76
CA GLY A 59 32.04 -15.66 7.16
C GLY A 59 30.94 -16.48 6.46
N VAL A 60 30.31 -15.96 5.39
CA VAL A 60 29.27 -16.63 4.59
C VAL A 60 29.67 -16.86 3.12
N GLY A 61 30.98 -16.88 2.85
CA GLY A 61 31.55 -17.07 1.51
C GLY A 61 31.41 -18.47 0.91
N ARG A 62 30.76 -19.42 1.60
CA ARG A 62 30.52 -20.76 1.04
C ARG A 62 29.37 -20.79 0.04
N ARG A 63 28.49 -19.79 0.09
CA ARG A 63 27.41 -19.60 -0.88
C ARG A 63 27.95 -18.90 -2.11
N GLU A 64 27.25 -19.05 -3.23
CA GLU A 64 27.45 -18.23 -4.41
C GLU A 64 26.61 -16.95 -4.26
N TRP A 65 27.24 -15.80 -4.50
CA TRP A 65 26.64 -14.49 -4.34
C TRP A 65 26.63 -13.72 -5.66
N HIS A 66 25.46 -13.19 -6.03
CA HIS A 66 25.29 -12.34 -7.20
C HIS A 66 24.88 -10.93 -6.82
N ALA A 67 25.41 -9.95 -7.56
CA ALA A 67 24.96 -8.58 -7.50
C ALA A 67 23.60 -8.43 -8.21
N TYR A 68 22.67 -7.72 -7.58
CA TYR A 68 21.37 -7.37 -8.14
C TYR A 68 21.53 -6.28 -9.21
N LEU A 69 21.94 -6.66 -10.42
CA LEU A 69 22.25 -5.75 -11.51
C LEU A 69 21.76 -6.29 -12.85
N SER A 70 21.03 -5.46 -13.59
CA SER A 70 20.62 -5.75 -14.97
C SER A 70 21.69 -5.32 -15.98
N THR A 71 21.69 -5.92 -17.17
CA THR A 71 22.56 -5.54 -18.30
C THR A 71 21.78 -5.54 -19.61
N ALA A 72 22.15 -4.64 -20.51
CA ALA A 72 21.68 -4.61 -21.88
C ALA A 72 22.37 -5.67 -22.75
N ALA A 73 21.71 -6.08 -23.82
CA ALA A 73 22.32 -6.93 -24.83
C ALA A 73 23.54 -6.21 -25.44
N GLN A 74 24.63 -6.96 -25.63
CA GLN A 74 25.85 -6.43 -26.23
C GLN A 74 26.44 -7.44 -27.22
N GLY A 75 26.42 -7.06 -28.50
CA GLY A 75 26.81 -7.97 -29.59
C GLY A 75 25.94 -9.22 -29.59
N ALA A 76 26.57 -10.39 -29.50
CA ALA A 76 25.87 -11.68 -29.43
C ALA A 76 25.39 -12.07 -28.01
N SER A 77 25.75 -11.28 -26.98
CA SER A 77 25.35 -11.59 -25.60
C SER A 77 23.95 -11.01 -25.32
N PRO A 78 22.98 -11.82 -24.90
CA PRO A 78 21.66 -11.32 -24.53
C PRO A 78 21.75 -10.41 -23.29
N GLY A 79 20.81 -9.49 -23.17
CA GLY A 79 20.65 -8.73 -21.93
C GLY A 79 20.19 -9.65 -20.81
N ILE A 80 20.53 -9.30 -19.57
CA ILE A 80 20.21 -10.12 -18.40
C ILE A 80 19.51 -9.22 -17.38
N SER A 81 18.32 -9.62 -16.93
CA SER A 81 17.59 -8.94 -15.86
C SER A 81 18.15 -9.35 -14.49
N ALA A 82 18.22 -8.41 -13.55
CA ALA A 82 18.70 -8.66 -12.20
C ALA A 82 17.89 -9.75 -11.47
N ARG A 83 16.54 -9.70 -11.61
CA ARG A 83 15.63 -10.66 -10.98
C ARG A 83 15.90 -12.12 -11.34
N ASP A 84 16.46 -12.37 -12.53
CA ASP A 84 16.66 -13.72 -13.06
C ASP A 84 17.95 -14.38 -12.56
N ARG A 85 18.78 -13.63 -11.81
CA ARG A 85 20.14 -14.06 -11.42
C ARG A 85 20.31 -14.37 -9.94
N ILE A 86 19.36 -13.97 -9.09
CA ILE A 86 19.54 -13.94 -7.63
C ILE A 86 19.01 -15.17 -6.88
N GLY A 87 18.65 -16.22 -7.61
CA GLY A 87 18.00 -17.41 -7.05
C GLY A 87 16.51 -17.18 -6.77
N THR A 88 15.90 -18.11 -6.03
CA THR A 88 14.44 -18.11 -5.76
C THR A 88 14.06 -17.61 -4.37
N GLY A 89 15.04 -17.22 -3.54
CA GLY A 89 14.81 -16.92 -2.12
C GLY A 89 14.63 -18.17 -1.25
N PRO A 90 14.23 -18.01 0.02
CA PRO A 90 14.02 -16.75 0.71
C PRO A 90 15.34 -16.05 1.04
N TRP A 91 15.29 -14.72 1.12
CA TRP A 91 16.46 -13.92 1.49
C TRP A 91 16.29 -13.29 2.87
N HIS A 92 17.36 -13.34 3.65
CA HIS A 92 17.44 -12.84 5.01
C HIS A 92 18.68 -11.96 5.18
N ASN A 93 18.56 -10.87 5.94
CA ASN A 93 19.68 -10.01 6.30
C ASN A 93 20.62 -10.71 7.30
N VAL A 94 21.69 -10.04 7.72
CA VAL A 94 22.68 -10.60 8.66
C VAL A 94 22.09 -11.02 10.02
N ASN A 95 21.00 -10.37 10.45
CA ASN A 95 20.31 -10.67 11.70
C ASN A 95 19.33 -11.85 11.55
N GLY A 96 19.23 -12.44 10.35
CA GLY A 96 18.27 -13.48 10.05
C GLY A 96 16.84 -12.97 9.85
N GLU A 97 16.64 -11.66 9.65
CA GLU A 97 15.34 -11.08 9.38
C GLU A 97 15.00 -11.24 7.89
N LEU A 98 13.77 -11.67 7.62
CA LEU A 98 13.28 -11.88 6.25
C LEU A 98 13.28 -10.56 5.46
N VAL A 99 13.85 -10.60 4.27
CA VAL A 99 13.83 -9.53 3.27
C VAL A 99 12.68 -9.75 2.30
N ALA A 100 12.64 -10.93 1.69
CA ALA A 100 11.55 -11.39 0.82
C ALA A 100 11.56 -12.93 0.75
N ARG A 101 10.37 -13.52 0.56
CA ARG A 101 10.19 -14.98 0.51
C ARG A 101 10.63 -15.59 -0.82
N ASP A 102 10.37 -14.87 -1.90
CA ASP A 102 10.63 -15.28 -3.28
C ASP A 102 10.73 -14.04 -4.18
N VAL A 103 11.02 -14.25 -5.46
CA VAL A 103 11.21 -13.17 -6.44
C VAL A 103 9.95 -12.30 -6.58
N ASP A 104 8.77 -12.89 -6.51
CA ASP A 104 7.52 -12.14 -6.67
C ASP A 104 7.24 -11.29 -5.43
N ASP A 105 7.48 -11.82 -4.23
CA ASP A 105 7.44 -11.07 -2.98
C ASP A 105 8.43 -9.90 -3.00
N LEU A 106 9.67 -10.13 -3.46
CA LEU A 106 10.73 -9.12 -3.56
C LEU A 106 10.30 -7.93 -4.45
N HIS A 107 9.58 -8.19 -5.54
CA HIS A 107 9.08 -7.15 -6.46
C HIS A 107 7.65 -6.67 -6.14
N SER A 108 7.02 -7.22 -5.11
CA SER A 108 5.72 -6.78 -4.62
C SER A 108 5.85 -5.59 -3.66
N GLY A 109 4.71 -5.07 -3.19
CA GLY A 109 4.69 -4.11 -2.07
C GLY A 109 5.01 -4.75 -0.71
N ARG A 110 5.03 -6.09 -0.60
CA ARG A 110 5.15 -6.83 0.67
C ARG A 110 6.58 -7.13 1.09
N ASN A 111 7.58 -6.87 0.24
CA ASN A 111 8.97 -7.00 0.62
C ASN A 111 9.29 -6.09 1.82
N ARG A 112 10.26 -6.50 2.63
CA ARG A 112 10.62 -5.82 3.88
C ARG A 112 11.85 -4.93 3.75
N LEU A 113 12.26 -4.57 2.54
CA LEU A 113 13.43 -3.69 2.37
C LEU A 113 13.10 -2.31 2.90
N ASP A 114 13.80 -1.92 3.97
CA ASP A 114 13.75 -0.61 4.59
C ASP A 114 15.13 -0.31 5.20
N ARG A 115 15.30 0.86 5.82
CA ARG A 115 16.57 1.27 6.44
C ARG A 115 17.08 0.29 7.52
N ARG A 116 16.17 -0.37 8.23
CA ARG A 116 16.44 -1.30 9.34
C ARG A 116 16.80 -2.69 8.83
N ILE A 117 16.17 -3.15 7.75
CA ILE A 117 16.37 -4.47 7.16
C ILE A 117 17.55 -4.49 6.20
N ALA A 118 17.75 -3.42 5.41
CA ALA A 118 18.82 -3.29 4.43
C ALA A 118 20.17 -2.97 5.09
N LEU A 119 20.75 -3.97 5.75
CA LEU A 119 22.02 -3.89 6.45
C LEU A 119 23.18 -4.33 5.57
N THR A 120 24.39 -3.91 5.95
CA THR A 120 25.62 -4.39 5.32
C THR A 120 25.94 -5.84 5.69
N GLU A 121 26.90 -6.45 5.00
CA GLU A 121 27.40 -7.79 5.35
C GLU A 121 27.97 -7.87 6.78
N LYS A 122 28.28 -6.71 7.38
CA LYS A 122 28.78 -6.56 8.75
C LYS A 122 27.67 -6.33 9.77
N GLY A 123 26.42 -6.19 9.33
CA GLY A 123 25.28 -5.79 10.17
C GLY A 123 25.21 -4.33 10.52
N GLU A 124 25.98 -3.50 9.82
CA GLU A 124 25.98 -2.07 10.03
C GLU A 124 24.86 -1.44 9.21
N PRO A 125 24.18 -0.39 9.72
CA PRO A 125 23.28 0.41 8.92
C PRO A 125 24.03 1.07 7.76
N VAL A 126 23.42 1.08 6.57
CA VAL A 126 24.00 1.80 5.43
C VAL A 126 23.98 3.32 5.69
N PRO A 127 25.08 4.05 5.40
CA PRO A 127 25.14 5.48 5.65
C PRO A 127 24.05 6.25 4.90
N ALA A 128 23.36 7.18 5.57
CA ALA A 128 22.28 7.98 4.96
C ALA A 128 22.72 8.82 3.74
N LYS A 129 24.02 9.13 3.63
CA LYS A 129 24.60 9.83 2.47
C LYS A 129 24.84 8.91 1.25
N ALA A 130 24.63 7.62 1.41
CA ALA A 130 24.83 6.57 0.41
C ALA A 130 23.55 5.73 0.28
N HIS A 131 22.42 6.42 0.20
CA HIS A 131 21.09 5.82 0.22
C HIS A 131 20.64 5.28 -1.14
N ASP A 132 21.20 5.85 -2.21
CA ASP A 132 21.02 5.36 -3.58
C ASP A 132 21.88 4.13 -3.86
N ILE A 133 21.23 3.07 -4.32
CA ILE A 133 21.81 1.76 -4.62
C ILE A 133 21.71 1.48 -6.12
N LEU A 134 22.81 1.07 -6.74
CA LEU A 134 22.87 0.74 -8.17
C LEU A 134 22.08 -0.55 -8.46
N THR A 135 21.21 -0.53 -9.48
CA THR A 135 20.39 -1.70 -9.88
C THR A 135 20.33 -1.90 -11.39
N GLY A 136 20.29 -0.81 -12.16
CA GLY A 136 20.06 -0.81 -13.61
C GLY A 136 18.72 -1.42 -14.02
N SER A 137 17.77 -1.49 -13.08
CA SER A 137 16.55 -2.27 -13.21
C SER A 137 15.30 -1.41 -13.07
N ASP A 138 14.20 -1.81 -13.72
CA ASP A 138 12.86 -1.25 -13.53
C ASP A 138 12.20 -1.84 -12.27
N GLU A 139 10.98 -1.38 -11.95
CA GLU A 139 10.20 -1.84 -10.78
C GLU A 139 10.02 -3.36 -10.71
N SER A 140 10.02 -4.01 -11.86
CA SER A 140 9.84 -5.46 -11.96
C SER A 140 11.16 -6.23 -11.93
N GLY A 141 12.30 -5.54 -11.79
CA GLY A 141 13.63 -6.14 -11.78
C GLY A 141 14.20 -6.47 -13.17
N ARG A 142 13.61 -5.93 -14.24
CA ARG A 142 14.08 -6.05 -15.63
C ARG A 142 14.94 -4.86 -16.02
N LEU A 143 15.63 -4.93 -17.16
CA LEU A 143 16.46 -3.83 -17.64
C LEU A 143 15.70 -2.49 -17.70
N ALA A 144 16.17 -1.49 -16.96
CA ALA A 144 15.66 -0.13 -17.03
C ALA A 144 16.24 0.65 -18.21
N TYR A 145 15.45 1.61 -18.69
CA TYR A 145 15.85 2.60 -19.67
C TYR A 145 15.70 4.00 -19.07
N ALA A 146 16.65 4.87 -19.36
CA ALA A 146 16.61 6.29 -19.01
C ALA A 146 17.00 7.10 -20.23
N TYR A 147 16.21 8.13 -20.55
CA TYR A 147 16.41 8.97 -21.74
C TYR A 147 16.51 8.18 -23.05
N GLY A 148 15.77 7.06 -23.15
CA GLY A 148 15.76 6.18 -24.32
C GLY A 148 16.91 5.17 -24.40
N GLU A 149 17.86 5.20 -23.47
CA GLU A 149 19.05 4.33 -23.46
C GLU A 149 19.06 3.39 -22.24
N PRO A 150 19.69 2.21 -22.32
CA PRO A 150 19.82 1.32 -21.16
C PRO A 150 20.56 1.98 -19.99
N ALA A 151 19.91 2.02 -18.83
CA ALA A 151 20.40 2.70 -17.65
C ALA A 151 21.32 1.78 -16.82
N THR A 152 22.46 1.37 -17.38
CA THR A 152 23.40 0.41 -16.75
C THR A 152 24.85 0.91 -16.72
N CYS A 153 25.10 2.18 -17.03
CA CYS A 153 26.46 2.72 -17.16
C CYS A 153 27.35 1.88 -18.09
N SER A 154 26.83 1.58 -19.29
CA SER A 154 27.45 0.69 -20.28
C SER A 154 27.73 -0.71 -19.71
N ASN A 155 26.70 -1.39 -19.20
CA ASN A 155 26.84 -2.71 -18.56
C ASN A 155 27.92 -2.72 -17.47
N TRP A 156 27.96 -1.68 -16.64
CA TRP A 156 28.85 -1.53 -15.49
C TRP A 156 30.33 -1.44 -15.83
N THR A 157 30.67 -0.93 -17.03
CA THR A 157 32.06 -0.71 -17.45
C THR A 157 32.43 0.77 -17.59
N SER A 158 31.46 1.69 -17.63
CA SER A 158 31.73 3.14 -17.73
C SER A 158 32.12 3.74 -16.38
N ASN A 159 33.13 4.60 -16.39
CA ASN A 159 33.53 5.47 -15.28
C ASN A 159 33.46 6.95 -15.71
N GLY A 160 32.45 7.29 -16.52
CA GLY A 160 32.28 8.61 -17.09
C GLY A 160 30.83 8.81 -17.49
N ASP A 161 30.58 9.01 -18.78
CA ASP A 161 29.25 9.28 -19.29
C ASP A 161 28.36 8.04 -19.33
N GLY A 162 27.05 8.30 -19.39
CA GLY A 162 25.99 7.33 -19.21
C GLY A 162 25.25 7.52 -17.89
N THR A 163 24.23 6.71 -17.67
CA THR A 163 23.44 6.70 -16.44
C THR A 163 23.20 5.26 -16.00
N ALA A 164 23.02 5.08 -14.69
CA ALA A 164 22.55 3.83 -14.10
C ALA A 164 21.21 4.08 -13.40
N MET A 165 20.24 3.17 -13.53
CA MET A 165 19.05 3.23 -12.69
C MET A 165 19.42 2.84 -11.25
N MET A 166 18.86 3.57 -10.29
CA MET A 166 19.14 3.42 -8.86
C MET A 166 17.84 3.29 -8.09
N GLY A 167 17.87 2.51 -7.01
CA GLY A 167 16.80 2.47 -6.01
C GLY A 167 17.31 2.89 -4.63
N HIS A 168 16.43 2.89 -3.62
CA HIS A 168 16.73 3.35 -2.26
C HIS A 168 16.66 2.21 -1.25
N HIS A 169 17.73 1.99 -0.49
CA HIS A 169 17.71 0.97 0.56
C HIS A 169 16.86 1.40 1.77
N ASP A 170 16.73 2.71 1.98
CA ASP A 170 16.03 3.35 3.09
C ASP A 170 14.75 4.02 2.60
N ARG A 171 13.85 3.21 2.02
CA ARG A 171 12.55 3.63 1.48
C ARG A 171 11.80 4.66 2.36
N PHE A 172 12.13 4.76 3.66
CA PHE A 172 11.72 5.78 4.62
C PHE A 172 12.92 6.45 5.34
N LEU A 173 12.92 7.78 5.46
CA LEU A 173 13.95 8.53 6.19
C LEU A 173 13.82 8.42 7.71
N SER A 174 14.97 8.40 8.39
CA SER A 174 15.18 8.31 9.85
C SER A 174 14.55 9.43 10.73
N ARG A 175 13.79 10.38 10.16
CA ARG A 175 13.23 11.55 10.89
C ARG A 175 11.83 11.99 10.40
N GLY A 176 11.11 11.17 9.64
CA GLY A 176 9.73 11.48 9.24
C GLY A 176 9.56 12.58 8.19
N ALA A 177 10.64 13.05 7.54
CA ALA A 177 10.56 13.84 6.30
C ALA A 177 10.43 12.90 5.10
N ARG A 178 9.58 13.21 4.12
CA ARG A 178 9.08 12.21 3.17
C ARG A 178 9.35 12.62 1.72
N PHE A 179 10.16 11.85 1.01
CA PHE A 179 10.39 12.07 -0.42
C PHE A 179 9.15 11.72 -1.28
N PRO A 180 8.96 12.29 -2.50
CA PRO A 180 7.92 11.87 -3.46
C PRO A 180 8.03 10.39 -3.87
N TYR A 181 6.97 9.80 -4.43
CA TYR A 181 6.87 8.37 -4.80
C TYR A 181 7.99 7.83 -5.71
N TRP A 182 8.49 8.62 -6.67
CA TRP A 182 9.64 8.25 -7.53
C TRP A 182 10.98 8.22 -6.80
N SER A 183 10.99 8.42 -5.48
CA SER A 183 12.15 8.39 -4.61
C SER A 183 11.93 7.45 -3.42
N ARG A 184 11.22 6.34 -3.64
CA ARG A 184 10.96 5.30 -2.61
C ARG A 184 11.08 3.87 -3.12
N SER A 185 11.38 3.69 -4.41
CA SER A 185 11.54 2.37 -4.98
C SER A 185 12.88 1.80 -4.53
N TRP A 186 12.88 0.60 -3.95
CA TRP A 186 14.14 -0.05 -3.58
C TRP A 186 14.98 -0.43 -4.81
N VAL A 187 14.34 -0.49 -5.98
CA VAL A 187 14.94 -0.98 -7.23
C VAL A 187 15.05 0.09 -8.33
N ALA A 188 14.11 1.04 -8.45
CA ALA A 188 13.98 1.90 -9.63
C ALA A 188 13.44 3.31 -9.33
N SER A 189 14.10 4.05 -8.44
CA SER A 189 13.74 5.42 -8.08
C SER A 189 14.11 6.43 -9.19
N HIS A 190 15.40 6.56 -9.51
CA HIS A 190 15.87 7.56 -10.48
C HIS A 190 17.21 7.18 -11.14
N PRO A 191 17.50 7.74 -12.33
CA PRO A 191 18.80 7.57 -12.97
C PRO A 191 19.89 8.35 -12.23
N SER A 192 21.12 7.84 -12.28
CA SER A 192 22.31 8.53 -11.82
C SER A 192 22.65 9.74 -12.70
N ARG A 193 23.41 10.70 -12.15
CA ARG A 193 23.91 11.86 -12.91
C ARG A 193 25.09 11.54 -13.84
N GLY A 194 25.69 10.37 -13.66
CA GLY A 194 26.89 9.92 -14.35
C GLY A 194 27.37 8.59 -13.75
N CYS A 195 28.48 8.08 -14.25
CA CYS A 195 29.02 6.78 -13.85
C CYS A 195 30.32 6.89 -13.05
N ASP A 196 30.98 8.05 -13.05
CA ASP A 196 32.16 8.29 -12.19
C ASP A 196 31.77 8.59 -10.74
N ALA A 197 32.72 8.36 -9.83
CA ALA A 197 32.52 8.50 -8.40
C ALA A 197 32.03 9.90 -7.97
N ALA A 198 32.47 10.96 -8.64
CA ALA A 198 32.05 12.32 -8.30
C ALA A 198 30.57 12.53 -8.62
N ARG A 199 30.10 12.12 -9.81
CA ARG A 199 28.69 12.22 -10.20
C ARG A 199 27.78 11.22 -9.47
N ILE A 200 28.27 10.02 -9.18
CA ILE A 200 27.56 9.03 -8.35
C ILE A 200 27.33 9.58 -6.94
N SER A 201 28.36 10.17 -6.33
CA SER A 201 28.24 10.78 -4.99
C SER A 201 27.27 11.96 -4.96
N GLN A 202 27.23 12.79 -6.00
CA GLN A 202 26.27 13.89 -6.11
C GLN A 202 24.81 13.43 -6.25
N THR A 203 24.58 12.17 -6.59
CA THR A 203 23.23 11.61 -6.70
C THR A 203 22.70 11.24 -5.31
N GLY A 204 23.57 10.86 -4.37
CA GLY A 204 23.19 10.30 -3.06
C GLY A 204 23.69 8.88 -2.83
N SER A 205 24.63 8.41 -3.66
CA SER A 205 25.19 7.06 -3.64
C SER A 205 26.67 7.03 -3.24
N ALA A 206 27.15 5.85 -2.83
CA ALA A 206 28.58 5.55 -2.76
C ALA A 206 28.99 4.40 -3.71
N GLY A 207 28.24 4.19 -4.80
CA GLY A 207 28.45 3.07 -5.72
C GLY A 207 28.11 1.73 -5.09
N LEU A 208 27.17 1.72 -4.13
CA LEU A 208 26.73 0.52 -3.43
C LEU A 208 25.71 -0.25 -4.27
N PHE A 209 25.62 -1.56 -4.05
CA PHE A 209 24.66 -2.45 -4.71
C PHE A 209 24.21 -3.56 -3.76
N TYR A 210 23.11 -4.24 -4.09
CA TYR A 210 22.61 -5.37 -3.33
C TYR A 210 23.30 -6.67 -3.74
N CYS A 211 23.56 -7.55 -2.77
CA CYS A 211 24.11 -8.88 -2.95
C CYS A 211 23.13 -9.94 -2.45
N PHE A 212 22.82 -10.91 -3.30
CA PHE A 212 21.89 -12.00 -2.99
C PHE A 212 22.59 -13.35 -3.17
N ALA A 213 22.37 -14.26 -2.22
CA ALA A 213 22.80 -15.64 -2.37
C ALA A 213 21.90 -16.36 -3.38
N THR A 214 22.50 -17.11 -4.32
CA THR A 214 21.77 -17.82 -5.39
C THR A 214 21.17 -19.15 -4.93
N ASP A 215 21.65 -19.67 -3.81
CA ASP A 215 21.38 -21.03 -3.33
C ASP A 215 20.26 -21.14 -2.29
N GLY A 216 19.59 -20.02 -1.97
CA GLY A 216 18.37 -19.95 -1.17
C GLY A 216 18.29 -20.99 -0.05
N GLY A 217 19.12 -20.85 1.00
CA GLY A 217 18.91 -21.51 2.29
C GLY A 217 18.50 -22.99 2.27
N GLY A 218 19.25 -23.85 1.56
CA GLY A 218 19.33 -25.32 1.72
C GLY A 218 18.08 -26.11 2.10
N LYS A 219 17.51 -26.88 1.15
CA LYS A 219 16.65 -28.08 1.32
C LYS A 219 15.74 -28.18 2.57
N GLY A 220 15.24 -27.06 3.09
CA GLY A 220 13.92 -27.04 3.69
C GLY A 220 12.96 -27.14 2.52
N VAL A 221 12.27 -28.26 2.40
CA VAL A 221 10.99 -28.25 1.69
C VAL A 221 10.18 -27.18 2.42
N SER A 222 10.14 -25.95 1.88
CA SER A 222 9.00 -25.10 2.15
C SER A 222 7.79 -25.95 1.83
N PRO A 223 6.81 -26.05 2.73
CA PRO A 223 5.55 -26.67 2.36
C PRO A 223 5.13 -26.03 1.03
N PRO A 224 4.54 -26.79 0.08
CA PRO A 224 3.83 -26.13 -1.01
C PRO A 224 2.97 -25.04 -0.38
N HIS A 225 2.91 -23.87 -1.02
CA HIS A 225 2.03 -22.78 -0.62
C HIS A 225 0.81 -23.37 0.10
N PRO A 226 0.48 -22.99 1.35
CA PRO A 226 -0.94 -22.94 1.63
C PRO A 226 -1.43 -22.02 0.52
N PRO A 227 -2.32 -22.48 -0.37
CA PRO A 227 -3.01 -21.51 -1.18
C PRO A 227 -3.56 -20.49 -0.17
N LEU A 228 -3.67 -19.24 -0.56
CA LEU A 228 -4.75 -18.46 0.01
C LEU A 228 -6.00 -19.32 -0.26
N ASN A 229 -6.43 -20.11 0.73
CA ASN A 229 -7.38 -21.24 0.70
C ASN A 229 -6.81 -22.68 0.65
N SER A 230 -6.77 -23.39 1.78
CA SER A 230 -7.05 -24.85 1.75
C SER A 230 -8.12 -25.31 2.75
N ASP A 231 -8.69 -24.39 3.54
CA ASP A 231 -9.97 -24.61 4.23
C ASP A 231 -11.14 -23.91 3.53
N ALA A 232 -10.91 -23.26 2.37
CA ALA A 232 -12.05 -22.94 1.51
C ALA A 232 -12.37 -24.22 0.74
N GLU A 233 -13.43 -24.90 1.18
CA GLU A 233 -14.29 -25.66 0.28
C GLU A 233 -14.35 -24.93 -1.07
N PRO A 234 -14.15 -25.61 -2.21
CA PRO A 234 -14.34 -24.98 -3.51
C PRO A 234 -15.79 -24.50 -3.58
N VAL A 235 -16.01 -23.21 -3.31
CA VAL A 235 -17.27 -22.54 -3.61
C VAL A 235 -17.40 -22.68 -5.11
N SER A 236 -18.34 -23.49 -5.57
CA SER A 236 -18.48 -23.77 -6.99
C SER A 236 -18.64 -22.43 -7.71
N GLU A 237 -17.65 -22.05 -8.52
CA GLU A 237 -17.65 -20.85 -9.33
C GLU A 237 -18.67 -20.98 -10.47
N LEU A 238 -19.96 -20.93 -10.14
CA LEU A 238 -20.81 -20.02 -10.89
C LEU A 238 -20.32 -18.63 -10.49
N ALA A 239 -19.54 -17.99 -11.36
CA ALA A 239 -18.86 -16.73 -11.09
C ALA A 239 -19.86 -15.70 -10.53
N PHE A 240 -19.86 -15.54 -9.20
CA PHE A 240 -20.66 -14.54 -8.54
C PHE A 240 -20.11 -13.17 -8.95
N GLU A 241 -20.86 -12.44 -9.78
CA GLU A 241 -20.53 -11.06 -10.14
C GLU A 241 -21.08 -10.14 -9.03
N PRO A 242 -20.20 -9.47 -8.26
CA PRO A 242 -20.64 -8.63 -7.16
C PRO A 242 -21.45 -7.45 -7.68
N HIS A 243 -22.65 -7.30 -7.13
CA HIS A 243 -23.48 -6.13 -7.37
C HIS A 243 -23.14 -5.04 -6.35
N PHE A 244 -23.12 -3.79 -6.79
CA PHE A 244 -22.90 -2.63 -5.94
C PHE A 244 -24.12 -1.72 -6.03
N LYS A 245 -25.29 -2.19 -5.57
CA LYS A 245 -26.54 -1.42 -5.67
C LYS A 245 -27.17 -1.13 -4.32
N ARG A 246 -26.92 -1.94 -3.31
CA ARG A 246 -27.57 -1.87 -1.99
C ARG A 246 -26.52 -2.07 -0.90
N GLY A 247 -25.86 -0.99 -0.54
CA GLY A 247 -24.75 -1.00 0.38
C GLY A 247 -25.13 -0.67 1.81
N LEU A 248 -24.27 -1.06 2.74
CA LEU A 248 -24.35 -0.65 4.13
C LEU A 248 -22.99 -0.12 4.60
N ASN A 249 -23.00 1.03 5.27
CA ASN A 249 -21.81 1.56 5.92
C ASN A 249 -21.46 0.72 7.15
N ILE A 250 -20.18 0.36 7.28
CA ILE A 250 -19.58 -0.15 8.51
C ILE A 250 -18.68 0.95 9.04
N ALA A 251 -19.28 1.95 9.66
CA ALA A 251 -18.58 3.00 10.35
C ALA A 251 -18.08 2.54 11.74
N HIS A 252 -17.24 3.37 12.37
CA HIS A 252 -16.88 3.22 13.80
C HIS A 252 -16.17 1.90 14.15
N TRP A 253 -15.64 1.20 13.14
CA TRP A 253 -14.97 -0.09 13.29
C TRP A 253 -13.48 -0.03 12.96
N LEU A 254 -13.16 0.39 11.73
CA LEU A 254 -11.80 0.62 11.24
C LEU A 254 -11.46 2.12 11.19
N SER A 255 -12.38 2.96 11.64
CA SER A 255 -12.30 4.40 11.63
C SER A 255 -13.21 4.99 12.69
N HIS A 256 -13.00 6.24 13.11
CA HIS A 256 -13.88 6.91 14.10
C HIS A 256 -14.07 6.12 15.41
N ASN A 257 -13.00 5.45 15.86
CA ASN A 257 -12.94 4.74 17.14
C ASN A 257 -12.48 5.76 18.20
N TYR A 258 -13.43 6.54 18.72
CA TYR A 258 -13.18 7.81 19.43
C TYR A 258 -12.60 7.72 20.85
N LEU A 259 -12.11 6.55 21.27
CA LEU A 259 -11.35 6.41 22.51
C LEU A 259 -9.88 6.13 22.13
N PRO A 260 -8.89 6.77 22.77
CA PRO A 260 -7.47 6.54 22.50
C PRO A 260 -7.07 5.05 22.53
N GLU A 261 -7.78 4.26 23.33
CA GLU A 261 -7.57 2.81 23.53
C GLU A 261 -8.38 1.93 22.56
N ALA A 262 -9.24 2.52 21.71
CA ALA A 262 -10.15 1.75 20.90
C ALA A 262 -9.40 1.02 19.77
N PRO A 263 -9.50 -0.32 19.73
CA PRO A 263 -8.73 -1.13 18.78
C PRO A 263 -9.19 -0.86 17.35
N TYR A 264 -8.23 -0.86 16.42
CA TYR A 264 -8.53 -0.90 14.99
C TYR A 264 -9.10 -2.29 14.68
N GLY A 265 -10.35 -2.37 14.20
CA GLY A 265 -11.02 -3.66 14.06
C GLY A 265 -11.50 -4.22 15.40
N ALA A 266 -12.31 -3.45 16.12
CA ALA A 266 -12.91 -3.86 17.39
C ALA A 266 -13.75 -5.14 17.25
N THR A 267 -13.91 -5.87 18.35
CA THR A 267 -14.54 -7.20 18.38
C THR A 267 -16.06 -7.19 18.24
N TRP A 268 -16.69 -6.01 18.12
CA TRP A 268 -18.13 -5.89 17.98
C TRP A 268 -18.61 -6.20 16.55
N PHE A 269 -17.71 -6.18 15.56
CA PHE A 269 -18.00 -6.55 14.18
C PHE A 269 -17.20 -7.78 13.78
N ASP A 270 -17.90 -8.82 13.32
CA ASP A 270 -17.28 -10.06 12.85
C ASP A 270 -18.04 -10.69 11.65
N GLU A 271 -17.76 -11.97 11.38
CA GLU A 271 -18.37 -12.69 10.26
C GLU A 271 -19.88 -12.97 10.45
N GLU A 272 -20.36 -13.10 11.69
CA GLU A 272 -21.78 -13.30 11.96
C GLU A 272 -22.58 -12.05 11.57
N ASP A 273 -21.99 -10.88 11.77
CA ASP A 273 -22.56 -9.60 11.32
C ASP A 273 -22.61 -9.52 9.79
N VAL A 274 -21.53 -9.91 9.11
CA VAL A 274 -21.49 -9.95 7.64
C VAL A 274 -22.55 -10.93 7.09
N THR A 275 -22.71 -12.08 7.74
CA THR A 275 -23.76 -13.07 7.41
C THR A 275 -25.15 -12.47 7.57
N TRP A 276 -25.39 -11.76 8.69
CA TRP A 276 -26.66 -11.11 8.96
C TRP A 276 -26.97 -10.03 7.93
N ILE A 277 -25.98 -9.21 7.56
CA ILE A 277 -26.11 -8.14 6.55
C ILE A 277 -26.50 -8.73 5.20
N ALA A 278 -25.80 -9.78 4.74
CA ALA A 278 -26.14 -10.46 3.49
C ALA A 278 -27.59 -11.00 3.52
N ALA A 279 -28.02 -11.59 4.65
CA ALA A 279 -29.37 -12.10 4.83
C ALA A 279 -30.47 -11.01 4.78
N GLN A 280 -30.13 -9.73 4.96
CA GLN A 280 -31.07 -8.62 4.81
C GLN A 280 -31.22 -8.15 3.36
N GLY A 281 -30.41 -8.64 2.43
CA GLY A 281 -30.46 -8.28 1.01
C GLY A 281 -29.60 -7.09 0.61
N PHE A 282 -28.61 -6.74 1.43
CA PHE A 282 -27.50 -5.88 1.01
C PHE A 282 -26.55 -6.66 0.09
N ASP A 283 -25.87 -5.98 -0.83
CA ASP A 283 -24.94 -6.57 -1.80
C ASP A 283 -23.48 -6.10 -1.65
N HIS A 284 -23.23 -5.06 -0.85
CA HIS A 284 -21.87 -4.66 -0.52
C HIS A 284 -21.76 -3.95 0.83
N LEU A 285 -20.54 -3.97 1.37
CA LEU A 285 -20.15 -3.21 2.55
C LEU A 285 -19.36 -1.97 2.12
N ARG A 286 -19.63 -0.81 2.71
CA ARG A 286 -18.76 0.37 2.62
C ARG A 286 -17.94 0.46 3.89
N LEU A 287 -16.66 0.07 3.81
CA LEU A 287 -15.75 0.01 4.94
C LEU A 287 -14.97 1.32 5.02
N ARG A 288 -15.33 2.17 5.98
CA ARG A 288 -14.57 3.40 6.26
C ARG A 288 -13.33 3.06 7.09
N ILE A 289 -12.15 3.41 6.58
CA ILE A 289 -10.86 3.15 7.23
C ILE A 289 -10.15 4.44 7.62
N ALA A 290 -9.52 4.43 8.80
CA ALA A 290 -8.61 5.48 9.22
C ALA A 290 -7.21 5.19 8.65
N GLY A 291 -6.87 5.82 7.52
CA GLY A 291 -5.60 5.60 6.81
C GLY A 291 -4.38 6.17 7.50
N ASP A 292 -4.54 7.25 8.27
CA ASP A 292 -3.53 7.72 9.23
C ASP A 292 -3.16 6.64 10.25
N ARG A 293 -4.14 5.79 10.61
CA ARG A 293 -4.05 4.54 11.38
C ARG A 293 -3.07 3.50 10.83
N LEU A 294 -2.89 3.48 9.51
CA LEU A 294 -2.22 2.38 8.82
C LEU A 294 -0.71 2.53 8.76
N ILE A 295 -0.20 3.72 9.08
CA ILE A 295 1.24 3.98 9.10
C ILE A 295 1.70 4.02 10.56
N ASP A 296 2.67 3.18 10.90
CA ASP A 296 3.25 3.17 12.24
C ASP A 296 4.21 4.36 12.45
N GLN A 297 4.72 4.49 13.66
CA GLN A 297 5.68 5.54 14.04
C GLN A 297 7.00 5.52 13.23
N ASN A 298 7.30 4.42 12.53
CA ASN A 298 8.48 4.27 11.69
C ASN A 298 8.20 4.66 10.23
N GLY A 299 6.94 4.90 9.86
CA GLY A 299 6.54 5.14 8.48
C GLY A 299 6.18 3.87 7.71
N ASP A 300 6.12 2.72 8.38
CA ASP A 300 5.79 1.43 7.79
C ASP A 300 4.29 1.14 7.88
N ILE A 301 3.81 0.22 7.05
CA ILE A 301 2.45 -0.30 7.21
C ILE A 301 2.35 -1.05 8.53
N ASP A 302 1.44 -0.63 9.41
CA ASP A 302 1.06 -1.39 10.58
C ASP A 302 0.19 -2.58 10.16
N GLU A 303 0.84 -3.73 9.96
CA GLU A 303 0.17 -4.99 9.59
C GLU A 303 -0.93 -5.38 10.61
N ALA A 304 -0.84 -4.97 11.88
CA ALA A 304 -1.89 -5.24 12.85
C ALA A 304 -3.20 -4.52 12.47
N ASN A 305 -3.10 -3.31 11.90
CA ASN A 305 -4.26 -2.55 11.42
C ASN A 305 -4.71 -3.00 10.01
N ILE A 306 -3.89 -3.76 9.30
CA ILE A 306 -4.29 -4.40 8.03
C ILE A 306 -5.12 -5.68 8.26
N VAL A 307 -4.80 -6.48 9.28
CA VAL A 307 -5.48 -7.77 9.56
C VAL A 307 -7.01 -7.69 9.58
N PRO A 308 -7.65 -6.66 10.19
CA PRO A 308 -9.11 -6.50 10.13
C PRO A 308 -9.66 -6.27 8.71
N ILE A 309 -8.93 -5.57 7.84
CA ILE A 309 -9.29 -5.37 6.43
C ILE A 309 -9.23 -6.71 5.69
N ASP A 310 -8.14 -7.47 5.87
CA ASP A 310 -7.96 -8.82 5.30
C ASP A 310 -9.09 -9.78 5.74
N LYS A 311 -9.54 -9.67 7.00
CA LYS A 311 -10.69 -10.44 7.51
C LYS A 311 -11.99 -10.05 6.82
N ALA A 312 -12.28 -8.75 6.74
CA ALA A 312 -13.50 -8.25 6.12
C ALA A 312 -13.61 -8.65 4.65
N LEU A 313 -12.51 -8.55 3.88
CA LEU A 313 -12.45 -9.01 2.49
C LEU A 313 -12.82 -10.49 2.34
N ARG A 314 -12.28 -11.35 3.21
CA ARG A 314 -12.61 -12.78 3.20
C ARG A 314 -14.04 -13.08 3.64
N TRP A 315 -14.57 -12.34 4.61
CA TRP A 315 -15.97 -12.48 5.04
C TRP A 315 -16.92 -12.08 3.91
N ALA A 316 -16.73 -10.89 3.33
CA ALA A 316 -17.55 -10.40 2.23
C ALA A 316 -17.56 -11.36 1.03
N ARG A 317 -16.38 -11.87 0.61
CA ARG A 317 -16.32 -12.85 -0.49
C ARG A 317 -17.10 -14.12 -0.19
N ARG A 318 -16.99 -14.68 1.03
CA ARG A 318 -17.73 -15.90 1.43
C ARG A 318 -19.24 -15.71 1.46
N HIS A 319 -19.70 -14.50 1.74
CA HIS A 319 -21.12 -14.14 1.80
C HIS A 319 -21.63 -13.44 0.55
N HIS A 320 -20.88 -13.51 -0.57
CA HIS A 320 -21.27 -12.92 -1.84
C HIS A 320 -21.58 -11.41 -1.72
N LEU A 321 -20.73 -10.67 -1.01
CA LEU A 321 -20.79 -9.22 -0.89
C LEU A 321 -19.58 -8.56 -1.56
N GLY A 322 -19.80 -7.40 -2.17
CA GLY A 322 -18.73 -6.48 -2.54
C GLY A 322 -18.22 -5.68 -1.34
N ILE A 323 -17.06 -5.05 -1.49
CA ILE A 323 -16.53 -4.04 -0.57
C ILE A 323 -16.17 -2.78 -1.34
N VAL A 324 -16.61 -1.64 -0.82
CA VAL A 324 -16.03 -0.33 -1.11
C VAL A 324 -15.12 0.02 0.06
N LEU A 325 -13.81 -0.01 -0.17
CA LEU A 325 -12.81 0.39 0.82
C LEU A 325 -12.61 1.90 0.72
N THR A 326 -13.04 2.61 1.75
CA THR A 326 -13.16 4.07 1.74
C THR A 326 -12.18 4.69 2.73
N MET A 327 -11.31 5.57 2.23
CA MET A 327 -10.47 6.35 3.12
C MET A 327 -11.28 7.43 3.84
N LEU A 328 -11.29 7.42 5.17
CA LEU A 328 -11.88 8.48 5.98
C LEU A 328 -10.85 9.56 6.33
N SER A 329 -9.65 9.12 6.67
CA SER A 329 -8.54 9.96 7.09
C SER A 329 -7.25 9.45 6.48
N LEU A 330 -6.29 10.36 6.34
CA LEU A 330 -4.97 10.14 5.78
C LEU A 330 -3.94 10.77 6.72
N PRO A 331 -2.67 10.40 6.67
CA PRO A 331 -1.65 11.07 7.48
C PRO A 331 -1.70 12.60 7.22
N GLY A 332 -1.77 13.40 8.29
CA GLY A 332 -1.95 14.85 8.22
C GLY A 332 -3.40 15.33 8.03
N PHE A 333 -4.32 14.45 7.62
CA PHE A 333 -5.72 14.80 7.33
C PHE A 333 -6.72 13.91 8.07
N ARG A 334 -7.44 14.49 9.04
CA ARG A 334 -8.54 13.82 9.74
C ARG A 334 -9.67 14.78 10.06
N HIS A 335 -10.88 14.23 10.15
CA HIS A 335 -12.04 14.94 10.68
C HIS A 335 -11.92 15.13 12.19
N ALA A 336 -12.43 16.25 12.70
CA ALA A 336 -12.53 16.46 14.14
C ALA A 336 -13.39 15.38 14.80
N VAL A 337 -12.94 14.94 15.96
CA VAL A 337 -13.69 14.05 16.82
C VAL A 337 -14.63 14.89 17.68
N ILE A 338 -15.84 14.40 17.95
CA ILE A 338 -16.79 15.06 18.85
C ILE A 338 -16.11 15.27 20.22
N GLY A 339 -15.99 16.53 20.65
CA GLY A 339 -15.33 16.91 21.91
C GLY A 339 -13.86 17.29 21.76
N GLU A 340 -13.26 17.11 20.58
CA GLU A 340 -11.95 17.69 20.26
C GLU A 340 -12.12 19.04 19.54
N PRO A 341 -11.20 19.99 19.73
CA PRO A 341 -11.06 21.12 18.82
C PRO A 341 -10.85 20.61 17.40
N GLU A 342 -11.38 21.33 16.40
CA GLU A 342 -11.00 21.11 15.01
C GLU A 342 -9.47 21.04 14.90
N PRO A 343 -8.91 20.02 14.22
CA PRO A 343 -7.47 19.93 14.03
C PRO A 343 -6.93 21.26 13.50
N THR A 344 -6.05 21.92 14.27
CA THR A 344 -5.47 23.20 13.87
C THR A 344 -4.35 23.05 12.85
N ASP A 345 -4.03 21.80 12.50
CA ASP A 345 -3.03 21.48 11.50
C ASP A 345 -3.54 21.88 10.11
N LYS A 346 -2.80 22.79 9.47
CA LYS A 346 -3.07 23.28 8.12
C LYS A 346 -2.52 22.32 7.04
N SER A 347 -1.90 21.20 7.41
CA SER A 347 -1.33 20.24 6.47
C SER A 347 -2.41 19.30 5.93
N SER A 348 -3.23 19.82 5.03
CA SER A 348 -4.11 19.00 4.21
C SER A 348 -3.38 18.53 2.95
N PRO A 349 -3.64 17.31 2.43
CA PRO A 349 -3.09 16.88 1.14
C PRO A 349 -3.54 17.77 -0.04
N PHE A 350 -4.47 18.70 0.20
CA PHE A 350 -4.89 19.74 -0.76
C PHE A 350 -3.99 20.98 -0.74
N THR A 351 -3.32 21.25 0.38
CA THR A 351 -2.57 22.50 0.62
C THR A 351 -1.09 22.29 0.93
N ASP A 352 -0.69 21.06 1.26
CA ASP A 352 0.67 20.68 1.59
C ASP A 352 1.10 19.44 0.79
N ILE A 353 2.26 19.55 0.17
CA ILE A 353 2.79 18.53 -0.74
C ILE A 353 3.29 17.28 0.01
N GLU A 354 3.76 17.44 1.25
CA GLU A 354 4.25 16.31 2.05
C GLU A 354 3.09 15.39 2.44
N THR A 355 1.99 15.96 2.93
CA THR A 355 0.77 15.20 3.25
C THR A 355 0.09 14.64 2.01
N LEU A 356 0.22 15.28 0.84
CA LEU A 356 -0.20 14.67 -0.43
C LEU A 356 0.59 13.38 -0.73
N TYR A 357 1.92 13.40 -0.55
CA TYR A 357 2.75 12.20 -0.73
C TYR A 357 2.45 11.10 0.29
N ASP A 358 1.89 11.48 1.43
CA ASP A 358 1.48 10.52 2.47
C ASP A 358 0.20 9.82 2.10
N ALA A 359 -0.75 10.59 1.59
CA ALA A 359 -1.95 10.05 0.98
C ALA A 359 -1.61 9.09 -0.17
N GLU A 360 -0.69 9.51 -1.03
CA GLU A 360 -0.20 8.71 -2.17
C GLU A 360 0.38 7.39 -1.68
N TYR A 361 1.21 7.43 -0.64
CA TYR A 361 1.88 6.26 -0.10
C TYR A 361 0.92 5.22 0.50
N VAL A 362 -0.07 5.67 1.27
CA VAL A 362 -1.11 4.76 1.81
C VAL A 362 -1.85 4.08 0.66
N TRP A 363 -2.27 4.85 -0.36
CA TRP A 363 -2.96 4.29 -1.52
C TRP A 363 -2.08 3.37 -2.36
N TRP A 364 -0.80 3.71 -2.55
CA TRP A 364 0.17 2.89 -3.25
C TRP A 364 0.29 1.49 -2.63
N HIS A 365 0.38 1.43 -1.29
CA HIS A 365 0.44 0.17 -0.55
C HIS A 365 -0.84 -0.64 -0.66
N LEU A 366 -1.99 -0.04 -0.33
CA LEU A 366 -3.27 -0.75 -0.33
C LEU A 366 -3.64 -1.24 -1.74
N ALA A 367 -3.45 -0.39 -2.75
CA ALA A 367 -3.72 -0.75 -4.13
C ALA A 367 -2.89 -1.96 -4.58
N ARG A 368 -1.59 -1.98 -4.27
CA ARG A 368 -0.72 -3.12 -4.61
C ARG A 368 -1.04 -4.37 -3.81
N ARG A 369 -1.30 -4.22 -2.52
CA ARG A 369 -1.62 -5.36 -1.64
C ARG A 369 -2.87 -6.09 -2.11
N TYR A 370 -3.87 -5.34 -2.56
CA TYR A 370 -5.18 -5.87 -2.95
C TYR A 370 -5.39 -5.92 -4.46
N ALA A 371 -4.32 -5.86 -5.27
CA ALA A 371 -4.42 -5.85 -6.72
C ALA A 371 -5.23 -7.05 -7.27
N ASP A 372 -5.06 -8.22 -6.65
CA ASP A 372 -5.68 -9.48 -7.08
C ASP A 372 -7.10 -9.72 -6.52
N GLU A 373 -7.67 -8.79 -5.74
CA GLU A 373 -9.01 -8.96 -5.17
C GLU A 373 -10.14 -8.96 -6.22
N GLY A 374 -9.82 -8.62 -7.47
CA GLY A 374 -10.77 -8.62 -8.58
C GLY A 374 -11.92 -7.61 -8.37
N LYS A 375 -13.08 -7.91 -8.97
CA LYS A 375 -14.25 -7.00 -9.01
C LYS A 375 -14.99 -6.85 -7.68
N HIS A 376 -14.72 -7.71 -6.68
CA HIS A 376 -15.35 -7.64 -5.36
C HIS A 376 -14.91 -6.43 -4.56
N LEU A 377 -13.79 -5.81 -4.92
CA LEU A 377 -13.24 -4.66 -4.21
C LEU A 377 -13.24 -3.42 -5.10
N ARG A 378 -13.83 -2.34 -4.61
CA ARG A 378 -13.75 -0.99 -5.18
C ARG A 378 -13.08 -0.06 -4.18
N PHE A 379 -12.48 1.01 -4.67
CA PHE A 379 -11.83 2.01 -3.81
C PHE A 379 -12.62 3.31 -3.83
N GLU A 380 -12.79 3.94 -2.68
CA GLU A 380 -13.23 5.34 -2.58
C GLU A 380 -12.10 6.15 -1.97
N VAL A 381 -11.56 7.08 -2.77
CA VAL A 381 -10.25 7.69 -2.51
C VAL A 381 -10.20 8.47 -1.21
N LEU A 382 -11.26 9.25 -0.92
CA LEU A 382 -11.37 10.02 0.31
C LEU A 382 -12.81 10.46 0.56
N HIS A 383 -13.33 10.19 1.75
CA HIS A 383 -14.65 10.63 2.18
C HIS A 383 -14.57 12.03 2.82
N ARG A 384 -15.51 12.90 2.44
CA ARG A 384 -15.63 14.29 2.90
C ARG A 384 -14.29 15.04 2.85
N PRO A 385 -13.72 15.27 1.66
CA PRO A 385 -12.40 15.90 1.54
C PRO A 385 -12.36 17.32 2.12
N GLY A 386 -13.42 18.11 1.98
CA GLY A 386 -13.44 19.48 2.49
C GLY A 386 -12.39 20.39 1.85
N ALA A 387 -12.02 20.13 0.60
CA ALA A 387 -11.00 20.90 -0.11
C ALA A 387 -11.46 22.35 -0.32
N THR A 388 -10.53 23.29 -0.18
CA THR A 388 -10.81 24.73 -0.25
C THR A 388 -11.23 25.21 -1.64
N ASP A 389 -10.77 24.51 -2.67
CA ASP A 389 -10.96 24.89 -4.06
C ASP A 389 -10.95 23.67 -4.99
N LYS A 390 -11.42 23.85 -6.22
CA LYS A 390 -11.55 22.78 -7.21
C LYS A 390 -10.18 22.28 -7.71
N LEU A 391 -9.19 23.15 -7.80
CA LEU A 391 -7.90 22.82 -8.40
C LEU A 391 -7.10 21.89 -7.49
N SER A 392 -7.07 22.19 -6.18
CA SER A 392 -6.44 21.31 -5.19
C SER A 392 -7.12 19.94 -5.11
N MET A 393 -8.45 19.89 -5.11
CA MET A 393 -9.20 18.63 -5.16
C MET A 393 -8.90 17.82 -6.43
N ARG A 394 -8.82 18.49 -7.59
CA ARG A 394 -8.47 17.87 -8.87
C ARG A 394 -7.07 17.25 -8.82
N ASN A 395 -6.07 18.03 -8.39
CA ASN A 395 -4.69 17.57 -8.29
C ASN A 395 -4.57 16.35 -7.36
N PHE A 396 -5.27 16.37 -6.23
CA PHE A 396 -5.34 15.23 -5.33
C PHE A 396 -5.96 13.99 -6.02
N ASN A 397 -7.14 14.13 -6.61
CA ASN A 397 -7.83 13.03 -7.30
C ASN A 397 -6.97 12.42 -8.42
N GLU A 398 -6.33 13.25 -9.24
CA GLU A 398 -5.45 12.79 -10.32
C GLU A 398 -4.23 12.02 -9.77
N THR A 399 -3.62 12.52 -8.70
CA THR A 399 -2.46 11.87 -8.06
C THR A 399 -2.84 10.51 -7.50
N MET A 400 -3.96 10.42 -6.76
CA MET A 400 -4.43 9.16 -6.20
C MET A 400 -4.86 8.16 -7.28
N LEU A 401 -5.58 8.63 -8.31
CA LEU A 401 -6.01 7.78 -9.42
C LEU A 401 -4.81 7.18 -10.16
N LYS A 402 -3.80 8.00 -10.49
CA LYS A 402 -2.56 7.53 -11.13
C LYS A 402 -1.85 6.49 -10.27
N THR A 403 -1.79 6.71 -8.97
CA THR A 403 -1.16 5.80 -8.00
C THR A 403 -1.86 4.44 -7.95
N ILE A 404 -3.19 4.45 -7.87
CA ILE A 404 -4.00 3.23 -7.88
C ILE A 404 -3.83 2.49 -9.21
N ARG A 405 -3.90 3.20 -10.34
CA ARG A 405 -3.81 2.62 -11.69
C ARG A 405 -2.47 1.95 -11.99
N ALA A 406 -1.39 2.32 -11.30
CA ALA A 406 -0.10 1.67 -11.44
C ALA A 406 -0.12 0.16 -11.10
N SER A 407 -1.08 -0.29 -10.27
CA SER A 407 -1.27 -1.69 -9.90
C SER A 407 -2.67 -2.23 -10.16
N ASN A 408 -3.65 -1.35 -10.42
CA ASN A 408 -5.05 -1.70 -10.57
C ASN A 408 -5.62 -1.04 -11.84
N PRO A 409 -5.29 -1.55 -13.04
CA PRO A 409 -5.71 -0.94 -14.31
C PRO A 409 -7.24 -0.88 -14.45
N ASP A 410 -7.94 -1.90 -13.94
CA ASP A 410 -9.38 -2.07 -14.20
C ASP A 410 -10.28 -1.86 -12.98
N ARG A 411 -9.72 -1.56 -11.80
CA ARG A 411 -10.54 -1.43 -10.58
C ARG A 411 -11.43 -0.20 -10.63
N VAL A 412 -12.70 -0.33 -10.24
CA VAL A 412 -13.57 0.83 -10.08
C VAL A 412 -13.08 1.71 -8.92
N VAL A 413 -12.85 3.00 -9.21
CA VAL A 413 -12.39 4.00 -8.24
C VAL A 413 -13.45 5.09 -8.14
N TYR A 414 -14.02 5.26 -6.95
CA TYR A 414 -14.90 6.35 -6.61
C TYR A 414 -14.09 7.60 -6.25
N LEU A 415 -14.33 8.67 -7.01
CA LEU A 415 -13.81 10.01 -6.78
C LEU A 415 -14.95 10.94 -6.35
N THR A 416 -14.63 11.95 -5.55
CA THR A 416 -15.60 12.92 -5.04
C THR A 416 -15.20 14.35 -5.40
N SER A 417 -16.17 15.26 -5.39
CA SER A 417 -15.94 16.70 -5.42
C SER A 417 -15.44 17.20 -4.06
N ARG A 418 -15.05 18.49 -4.03
CA ARG A 418 -14.44 19.17 -2.87
C ARG A 418 -15.25 19.10 -1.57
N ASP A 419 -16.57 19.04 -1.66
CA ASP A 419 -17.49 18.98 -0.51
C ASP A 419 -18.41 17.75 -0.55
N MET A 420 -18.15 16.80 -1.46
CA MET A 420 -18.89 15.54 -1.61
C MET A 420 -20.40 15.71 -1.83
N GLN A 421 -20.82 16.84 -2.40
CA GLN A 421 -22.23 17.10 -2.69
C GLN A 421 -22.60 16.81 -4.14
N LEU A 422 -23.85 16.43 -4.36
CA LEU A 422 -24.39 16.21 -5.70
C LEU A 422 -24.23 17.45 -6.60
N ALA A 423 -24.45 18.65 -6.06
CA ALA A 423 -24.40 19.90 -6.81
C ALA A 423 -22.99 20.25 -7.35
N THR A 424 -21.94 19.73 -6.72
CA THR A 424 -20.54 19.98 -7.08
C THR A 424 -19.90 18.77 -7.77
N LEU A 425 -20.61 17.65 -7.92
CA LEU A 425 -20.05 16.40 -8.42
C LEU A 425 -19.48 16.51 -9.84
N ALA A 426 -20.04 17.42 -10.64
CA ALA A 426 -19.55 17.75 -11.98
C ALA A 426 -18.08 18.19 -12.01
N GLU A 427 -17.57 18.75 -10.91
CA GLU A 427 -16.19 19.24 -10.78
C GLU A 427 -15.15 18.13 -11.03
N VAL A 428 -15.48 16.88 -10.69
CA VAL A 428 -14.60 15.73 -10.85
C VAL A 428 -14.28 15.46 -12.32
N MET A 429 -15.26 15.67 -13.20
CA MET A 429 -15.15 15.39 -14.64
C MET A 429 -14.51 16.55 -15.43
N GLU A 430 -14.14 17.66 -14.78
CA GLU A 430 -13.42 18.77 -15.41
C GLU A 430 -11.92 18.46 -15.68
N SER A 431 -11.43 17.28 -15.27
CA SER A 431 -10.09 16.78 -15.55
C SER A 431 -10.09 15.84 -16.76
N ASP A 432 -9.23 16.11 -17.74
CA ASP A 432 -9.08 15.24 -18.91
C ASP A 432 -8.52 13.85 -18.53
N VAL A 433 -7.64 13.80 -17.52
CA VAL A 433 -7.07 12.54 -17.01
C VAL A 433 -8.18 11.66 -16.45
N ILE A 434 -9.01 12.23 -15.56
CA ILE A 434 -10.12 11.51 -14.93
C ILE A 434 -11.20 11.17 -15.96
N ALA A 435 -11.54 12.11 -16.83
CA ALA A 435 -12.57 11.92 -17.84
C ALA A 435 -12.21 10.81 -18.84
N SER A 436 -10.91 10.62 -19.10
CA SER A 436 -10.39 9.55 -19.97
C SER A 436 -10.45 8.14 -19.37
N ASP A 437 -10.68 8.01 -18.06
CA ASP A 437 -10.71 6.72 -17.35
C ASP A 437 -12.14 6.20 -17.19
N TRP A 438 -12.47 5.10 -17.86
CA TRP A 438 -13.82 4.53 -17.85
C TRP A 438 -14.19 3.76 -16.58
N ASN A 439 -13.19 3.46 -15.74
CA ASN A 439 -13.35 2.76 -14.47
C ASN A 439 -13.42 3.76 -13.29
N VAL A 440 -13.62 5.06 -13.56
CA VAL A 440 -13.97 6.05 -12.54
C VAL A 440 -15.48 6.11 -12.33
N ALA A 441 -15.89 6.13 -11.07
CA ALA A 441 -17.25 6.40 -10.64
C ALA A 441 -17.26 7.61 -9.69
N LEU A 442 -18.43 8.24 -9.51
CA LEU A 442 -18.54 9.50 -8.76
C LEU A 442 -19.32 9.28 -7.46
N ALA A 443 -18.70 9.60 -6.33
CA ALA A 443 -19.30 9.47 -5.01
C ALA A 443 -19.78 10.82 -4.46
N PHE A 444 -20.95 10.81 -3.81
CA PHE A 444 -21.52 11.95 -3.11
C PHE A 444 -22.32 11.48 -1.88
N GLU A 445 -22.63 12.40 -0.97
CA GLU A 445 -23.44 12.15 0.22
C GLU A 445 -24.69 13.04 0.26
N ASP A 446 -25.66 12.61 1.07
CA ASP A 446 -26.85 13.39 1.42
C ASP A 446 -27.05 13.39 2.94
N HIS A 447 -26.56 14.45 3.59
CA HIS A 447 -26.68 14.66 5.03
C HIS A 447 -27.12 16.08 5.34
N LYS A 448 -28.36 16.43 5.02
CA LYS A 448 -29.01 17.62 5.58
C LYS A 448 -30.47 17.34 5.88
N SER A 449 -30.95 17.96 6.95
CA SER A 449 -32.35 18.24 7.27
C SER A 449 -33.08 19.08 6.19
N SER A 450 -32.58 19.08 4.96
CA SER A 450 -33.18 19.74 3.82
C SER A 450 -34.25 18.81 3.24
N PRO A 451 -35.44 19.31 2.91
CA PRO A 451 -36.45 18.50 2.24
C PRO A 451 -35.91 18.07 0.86
N PHE A 452 -35.38 16.85 0.83
CA PHE A 452 -34.84 16.12 -0.31
C PHE A 452 -35.68 16.26 -1.60
N GLU A 453 -37.00 16.45 -1.42
CA GLU A 453 -37.99 16.54 -2.48
C GLU A 453 -37.84 17.76 -3.41
N ALA A 454 -37.34 18.89 -2.91
CA ALA A 454 -37.41 20.15 -3.65
C ALA A 454 -36.22 20.36 -4.62
N TYR A 455 -35.06 19.76 -4.34
CA TYR A 455 -33.82 20.14 -5.00
C TYR A 455 -33.33 19.12 -6.04
N TYR A 456 -33.47 17.81 -5.81
CA TYR A 456 -32.94 16.77 -6.71
C TYR A 456 -33.40 16.86 -8.17
N PRO A 457 -34.69 17.09 -8.48
CA PRO A 457 -35.13 17.19 -9.89
C PRO A 457 -34.36 18.25 -10.68
N GLN A 458 -33.85 19.29 -10.01
CA GLN A 458 -33.08 20.37 -10.62
C GLN A 458 -31.64 19.94 -10.95
N TYR A 459 -31.06 19.05 -10.14
CA TYR A 459 -29.67 18.62 -10.27
C TYR A 459 -29.49 17.27 -10.97
N ILE A 460 -30.47 16.36 -10.92
CA ILE A 460 -30.36 15.01 -11.52
C ILE A 460 -29.94 15.09 -12.99
N GLU A 461 -30.61 15.93 -13.78
CA GLU A 461 -30.30 16.05 -15.21
C GLU A 461 -28.97 16.78 -15.47
N ALA A 462 -28.60 17.74 -14.61
CA ALA A 462 -27.30 18.41 -14.70
C ALA A 462 -26.16 17.44 -14.38
N VAL A 463 -26.31 16.61 -13.34
CA VAL A 463 -25.29 15.66 -12.91
C VAL A 463 -25.18 14.48 -13.86
N LYS A 464 -26.28 13.94 -14.39
CA LYS A 464 -26.21 12.93 -15.47
C LYS A 464 -25.42 13.42 -16.67
N ARG A 465 -25.68 14.67 -17.08
CA ARG A 465 -24.93 15.31 -18.17
C ARG A 465 -23.47 15.52 -17.80
N ALA A 466 -23.16 15.91 -16.57
CA ALA A 466 -21.79 16.15 -16.15
C ALA A 466 -20.99 14.85 -15.93
N ALA A 467 -21.66 13.78 -15.50
CA ALA A 467 -21.05 12.49 -15.22
C ALA A 467 -20.74 11.68 -16.48
N TRP A 468 -21.13 12.12 -17.69
CA TRP A 468 -20.86 11.42 -18.97
C TRP A 468 -21.20 9.92 -18.96
N GLY A 469 -22.27 9.55 -18.24
CA GLY A 469 -22.71 8.16 -18.10
C GLY A 469 -21.89 7.32 -17.09
N ARG A 470 -21.00 7.92 -16.30
CA ARG A 470 -20.33 7.26 -15.16
C ARG A 470 -21.36 6.81 -14.12
N GLU A 471 -21.01 5.75 -13.39
CA GLU A 471 -21.75 5.34 -12.21
C GLU A 471 -21.74 6.45 -11.16
N LEU A 472 -22.91 6.72 -10.59
CA LEU A 472 -23.07 7.58 -9.43
C LEU A 472 -23.33 6.72 -8.19
N TYR A 473 -22.60 7.03 -7.12
CA TYR A 473 -22.65 6.33 -5.86
C TYR A 473 -23.05 7.29 -4.73
N LEU A 474 -24.27 7.10 -4.21
CA LEU A 474 -24.72 7.78 -3.00
C LEU A 474 -24.08 7.07 -1.80
N ALA A 475 -22.87 7.50 -1.46
CA ALA A 475 -22.01 6.83 -0.51
C ALA A 475 -22.52 6.90 0.93
N GLU A 476 -23.34 7.90 1.24
CA GLU A 476 -23.92 8.07 2.56
C GLU A 476 -25.27 8.81 2.49
N TYR A 477 -26.30 8.22 3.09
CA TYR A 477 -27.60 8.82 3.37
C TYR A 477 -28.23 8.06 4.54
N GLY A 478 -29.15 8.65 5.30
CA GLY A 478 -29.78 7.94 6.42
C GLY A 478 -30.69 8.81 7.27
N VAL A 479 -31.35 8.18 8.24
CA VAL A 479 -32.21 8.86 9.20
C VAL A 479 -31.88 8.35 10.59
N CYS A 480 -31.56 9.27 11.50
CA CYS A 480 -31.13 8.92 12.86
C CYS A 480 -32.29 8.97 13.86
N GLU A 481 -32.04 8.44 15.04
CA GLU A 481 -32.90 8.52 16.22
C GLU A 481 -33.37 9.96 16.48
N GLY A 482 -34.61 10.10 16.96
CA GLY A 482 -35.25 11.39 17.20
C GLY A 482 -36.07 11.94 16.02
N SER A 483 -35.88 11.43 14.80
CA SER A 483 -36.77 11.77 13.66
C SER A 483 -38.14 11.12 13.82
N ASP A 484 -39.21 11.76 13.33
CA ASP A 484 -40.56 11.16 13.26
C ASP A 484 -40.57 9.88 12.38
N ASP A 485 -41.32 8.86 12.80
CA ASP A 485 -41.35 7.54 12.14
C ASP A 485 -41.92 7.60 10.72
N ALA A 486 -42.97 8.40 10.50
CA ALA A 486 -43.60 8.54 9.20
C ALA A 486 -42.66 9.28 8.24
N TYR A 487 -41.97 10.32 8.73
CA TYR A 487 -40.93 11.00 7.98
C TYR A 487 -39.78 10.06 7.62
N ALA A 488 -39.24 9.31 8.59
CA ALA A 488 -38.11 8.41 8.38
C ALA A 488 -38.43 7.35 7.31
N THR A 489 -39.61 6.73 7.42
CA THR A 489 -40.08 5.72 6.46
C THR A 489 -40.27 6.33 5.07
N SER A 490 -40.91 7.51 4.98
CA SER A 490 -41.15 8.20 3.72
C SER A 490 -39.84 8.57 3.02
N TYR A 491 -38.88 9.12 3.78
CA TYR A 491 -37.56 9.47 3.27
C TYR A 491 -36.82 8.24 2.74
N LEU A 492 -36.70 7.17 3.53
CA LEU A 492 -35.97 5.95 3.14
C LEU A 492 -36.55 5.30 1.87
N ARG A 493 -37.88 5.19 1.78
CA ARG A 493 -38.55 4.69 0.55
C ARG A 493 -38.27 5.58 -0.64
N LYS A 494 -38.37 6.90 -0.47
CA LYS A 494 -38.12 7.86 -1.55
C LYS A 494 -36.69 7.79 -2.07
N MET A 495 -35.72 7.69 -1.16
CA MET A 495 -34.30 7.51 -1.51
C MET A 495 -34.09 6.26 -2.34
N ARG A 496 -34.61 5.12 -1.88
CA ARG A 496 -34.56 3.85 -2.59
C ARG A 496 -35.20 3.95 -3.97
N ASP A 497 -36.37 4.55 -4.08
CA ASP A 497 -37.09 4.65 -5.35
C ASP A 497 -36.34 5.53 -6.35
N ILE A 498 -35.77 6.65 -5.89
CA ILE A 498 -34.95 7.53 -6.72
C ILE A 498 -33.67 6.82 -7.17
N THR A 499 -32.93 6.21 -6.25
CA THR A 499 -31.69 5.52 -6.63
C THR A 499 -31.97 4.34 -7.56
N THR A 500 -33.07 3.62 -7.38
CA THR A 500 -33.52 2.57 -8.30
C THR A 500 -33.87 3.14 -9.67
N GLN A 501 -34.68 4.20 -9.74
CA GLN A 501 -35.08 4.83 -11.00
C GLN A 501 -33.89 5.39 -11.78
N GLN A 502 -32.90 5.94 -11.07
CA GLN A 502 -31.69 6.50 -11.69
C GLN A 502 -30.57 5.45 -11.89
N ASN A 503 -30.78 4.21 -11.47
CA ASN A 503 -29.79 3.13 -11.46
C ASN A 503 -28.51 3.49 -10.67
N TRP A 504 -28.64 4.27 -9.61
CA TRP A 504 -27.54 4.65 -8.75
C TRP A 504 -27.23 3.55 -7.75
N SER A 505 -25.94 3.43 -7.47
CA SER A 505 -25.42 2.62 -6.38
C SER A 505 -25.55 3.43 -5.09
N TRP A 506 -25.73 2.80 -3.93
CA TRP A 506 -25.84 3.53 -2.66
C TRP A 506 -25.35 2.72 -1.47
N ALA A 507 -24.97 3.41 -0.38
CA ALA A 507 -24.74 2.80 0.93
C ALA A 507 -25.47 3.56 2.04
N LEU A 508 -26.31 2.85 2.80
CA LEU A 508 -27.05 3.43 3.91
C LEU A 508 -26.12 3.69 5.11
N TYR A 509 -26.33 4.81 5.79
CA TYR A 509 -25.78 5.09 7.11
C TYR A 509 -26.81 4.71 8.17
N ASP A 510 -26.60 3.69 9.00
CA ASP A 510 -25.35 2.93 9.22
C ASP A 510 -25.63 1.52 9.76
N TYR A 511 -24.60 0.68 9.91
CA TYR A 511 -24.76 -0.63 10.56
C TYR A 511 -25.01 -0.51 12.07
N GLN A 512 -24.18 0.28 12.77
CA GLN A 512 -24.23 0.39 14.24
C GLN A 512 -23.86 1.80 14.71
N SER A 513 -24.86 2.68 14.77
CA SER A 513 -24.82 4.03 15.33
C SER A 513 -26.23 4.49 15.73
N GLY A 514 -26.42 5.77 16.08
CA GLY A 514 -27.77 6.34 16.26
C GLY A 514 -28.64 6.35 14.98
N CYS A 515 -28.13 5.89 13.84
CA CYS A 515 -28.85 5.74 12.58
C CYS A 515 -28.85 4.27 12.12
N ALA A 516 -28.63 3.33 13.04
CA ALA A 516 -28.38 1.93 12.75
C ALA A 516 -29.55 1.20 12.08
N VAL A 517 -29.24 0.22 11.24
CA VAL A 517 -30.19 -0.83 10.80
C VAL A 517 -30.36 -1.95 11.82
N ARG A 518 -29.44 -2.07 12.79
CA ARG A 518 -29.43 -3.11 13.82
C ARG A 518 -29.18 -2.49 15.20
N ASP A 519 -30.03 -2.83 16.18
CA ASP A 519 -29.86 -2.34 17.55
C ASP A 519 -28.75 -3.11 18.30
N ASP A 520 -28.41 -2.64 19.51
CA ASP A 520 -27.40 -3.22 20.40
C ASP A 520 -27.74 -4.65 20.89
N LYS A 521 -28.98 -5.09 20.72
CA LYS A 521 -29.47 -6.44 21.02
C LYS A 521 -29.51 -7.33 19.78
N GLY A 522 -29.07 -6.82 18.64
CA GLY A 522 -29.01 -7.54 17.37
C GLY A 522 -30.33 -7.57 16.59
N ASN A 523 -31.36 -6.83 17.00
CA ASN A 523 -32.64 -6.78 16.30
C ASN A 523 -32.63 -5.74 15.15
N PRO A 524 -33.39 -6.00 14.06
CA PRO A 524 -33.71 -4.98 13.06
C PRO A 524 -34.31 -3.72 13.67
N THR A 525 -33.87 -2.55 13.23
CA THR A 525 -34.47 -1.26 13.62
C THR A 525 -35.58 -0.82 12.65
N ARG A 526 -36.23 0.30 12.98
CA ARG A 526 -37.16 0.99 12.08
C ARG A 526 -36.50 1.40 10.75
N VAL A 527 -35.19 1.65 10.73
CA VAL A 527 -34.45 2.07 9.54
C VAL A 527 -34.42 0.93 8.52
N LEU A 528 -34.11 -0.29 8.97
CA LEU A 528 -34.15 -1.46 8.10
C LEU A 528 -35.56 -1.73 7.58
N SER A 529 -36.56 -1.62 8.46
CA SER A 529 -37.97 -1.81 8.09
C SER A 529 -38.43 -0.80 7.03
N GLY A 530 -37.98 0.46 7.13
CA GLY A 530 -38.33 1.53 6.19
C GLY A 530 -37.69 1.39 4.80
N LEU A 531 -36.59 0.64 4.66
CA LEU A 531 -35.99 0.34 3.35
C LEU A 531 -36.84 -0.65 2.53
N GLU A 532 -37.56 -1.55 3.20
CA GLU A 532 -38.33 -2.65 2.58
C GLU A 532 -37.50 -3.42 1.53
N LEU A 533 -36.27 -3.79 1.88
CA LEU A 533 -35.46 -4.63 1.01
C LEU A 533 -36.19 -5.95 0.78
N SER A 534 -36.43 -6.28 -0.48
CA SER A 534 -36.89 -7.62 -0.85
C SER A 534 -35.77 -8.59 -0.44
N ARG A 535 -36.09 -9.59 0.39
CA ARG A 535 -35.19 -10.72 0.59
C ARG A 535 -34.90 -11.30 -0.79
N ALA A 536 -33.63 -11.32 -1.19
CA ALA A 536 -33.22 -12.06 -2.37
C ALA A 536 -33.77 -13.48 -2.20
N THR A 537 -34.61 -13.91 -3.14
CA THR A 537 -35.12 -15.28 -3.11
C THR A 537 -33.89 -16.16 -3.37
N PRO A 538 -33.61 -17.15 -2.50
CA PRO A 538 -32.38 -17.95 -2.58
C PRO A 538 -32.21 -18.63 -3.93
#